data_AF-A0A7S2EVY3-F1
#
_entry.id   AF-A0A7S2EVY3-F1
#
_cell.length_a   1.000
_cell.length_b   1.000
_cell.length_c   1.000
_cell.angle_alpha   90.00
_cell.angle_beta   90.00
_cell.angle_gamma   90.00
#
_symmetry.space_group_name_H-M   'P 1'
#
loop_
_entity.id
_entity.type
_entity.pdbx_description
1 polymer ?
#
loop_
_entity_poly.entity_id
_entity_poly.type
_entity_poly.pdbx_seq_one_letter_code
_entity_poly.pdbx_strand_id
1 'polypeptide(L)'
;AHGEDVGFGDRMAAKLGALLVSLLTFFLVTSVTSVIVRVLTSSGVVLMFPLFALFRYMGLPGADDRILGLSYPWIGRARSAASAAGVHPDSHLVWGHVGKIFLYYVMYEACQAAWSVVLYGKSVPEALPVWIYGFAMVWEYFSMVFVRSALGAHFFPRMTMMYFVLYHLYFRSVPYGYFDVALIPWFLLMVHLMAYVLLALEVPAVRRGAVSAECPREVYNRLGWHEWAASLPHEWTLFLPLNSRNVP
;
A
#
# COMPACT_ATOMS: atom_id res chain seq x y z
N ALA A 1 10.69 -28.90 38.84
CA ALA A 1 9.41 -29.28 38.22
C ALA A 1 8.30 -29.06 39.24
N HIS A 2 7.85 -27.82 39.38
CA HIS A 2 6.56 -27.51 40.00
C HIS A 2 5.73 -26.89 38.88
N GLY A 3 4.88 -27.71 38.27
CA GLY A 3 3.82 -27.22 37.40
C GLY A 3 2.75 -26.65 38.30
N GLU A 4 2.85 -25.35 38.61
CA GLU A 4 1.65 -24.62 39.00
C GLU A 4 0.69 -24.74 37.82
N ASP A 5 -0.46 -25.37 38.05
CA ASP A 5 -1.53 -25.46 37.07
C ASP A 5 -1.98 -24.03 36.75
N VAL A 6 -1.35 -23.44 35.73
CA VAL A 6 -1.72 -22.14 35.19
C VAL A 6 -3.21 -22.18 34.93
N GLY A 7 -3.96 -21.38 35.69
CA GLY A 7 -5.41 -21.42 35.72
C GLY A 7 -5.97 -21.22 34.32
N PHE A 8 -7.13 -21.80 34.04
CA PHE A 8 -7.81 -21.61 32.76
C PHE A 8 -7.95 -20.11 32.40
N GLY A 9 -8.22 -19.26 33.40
CA GLY A 9 -8.28 -17.81 33.25
C GLY A 9 -6.98 -17.19 32.74
N ASP A 10 -5.83 -17.60 33.26
CA ASP A 10 -4.52 -17.07 32.85
C ASP A 10 -4.18 -17.48 31.41
N ARG A 11 -4.54 -18.71 31.01
CA ARG A 11 -4.37 -19.17 29.62
C ARG A 11 -5.25 -18.37 28.66
N MET A 12 -6.50 -18.10 29.03
CA MET A 12 -7.40 -17.26 28.23
C MET A 12 -6.88 -15.83 28.13
N ALA A 13 -6.45 -15.23 29.24
CA ALA A 13 -5.89 -13.88 29.26
C ALA A 13 -4.65 -13.77 28.37
N ALA A 14 -3.75 -14.75 28.41
CA ALA A 14 -2.57 -14.80 27.54
C ALA A 14 -2.94 -14.89 26.05
N LYS A 15 -3.93 -15.71 25.69
CA LYS A 15 -4.38 -15.83 24.29
C LYS A 15 -5.09 -14.57 23.80
N LEU A 16 -5.92 -13.95 24.63
CA LEU A 16 -6.57 -12.68 24.32
C LEU A 16 -5.53 -11.56 24.16
N GLY A 17 -4.54 -11.49 25.05
CA GLY A 17 -3.42 -10.56 24.93
C GLY A 17 -2.64 -10.75 23.63
N ALA A 18 -2.32 -11.99 23.25
CA ALA A 18 -1.66 -12.30 21.98
C ALA A 18 -2.49 -11.85 20.77
N LEU A 19 -3.81 -12.05 20.80
CA LEU A 19 -4.71 -11.60 19.74
C LEU A 19 -4.73 -10.07 19.63
N LEU A 20 -4.89 -9.36 20.75
CA LEU A 20 -4.91 -7.88 20.77
C LEU A 20 -3.61 -7.30 20.23
N VAL A 21 -2.47 -7.85 20.66
CA VAL A 21 -1.15 -7.43 20.14
C VAL A 21 -1.01 -7.76 18.65
N SER A 22 -1.55 -8.89 18.17
CA SER A 22 -1.53 -9.24 16.75
C SER A 22 -2.36 -8.27 15.90
N LEU A 23 -3.53 -7.85 16.40
CA LEU A 23 -4.38 -6.85 15.73
C LEU A 23 -3.72 -5.47 15.71
N LEU A 24 -3.11 -5.06 16.83
CA LEU A 24 -2.32 -3.82 16.89
C LEU A 24 -1.14 -3.87 15.91
N THR A 25 -0.44 -5.00 15.85
CA THR A 25 0.69 -5.19 14.94
C THR A 25 0.23 -5.10 13.49
N PHE A 26 -0.89 -5.74 13.14
CA PHE A 26 -1.48 -5.63 11.81
C PHE A 26 -1.78 -4.17 11.48
N PHE A 27 -2.50 -3.47 12.35
CA PHE A 27 -2.87 -2.07 12.16
C PHE A 27 -1.65 -1.16 11.94
N LEU A 28 -0.62 -1.28 12.77
CA LEU A 28 0.59 -0.46 12.67
C LEU A 28 1.36 -0.73 11.38
N VAL A 29 1.59 -2.01 11.06
CA VAL A 29 2.31 -2.40 9.84
C VAL A 29 1.54 -1.94 8.60
N THR A 30 0.25 -2.27 8.48
CA THR A 30 -0.56 -1.91 7.30
C THR A 30 -0.77 -0.41 7.17
N SER A 31 -0.86 0.34 8.27
CA SER A 31 -1.00 1.80 8.21
C SER A 31 0.24 2.42 7.58
N VAL A 32 1.43 2.04 8.06
CA VAL A 32 2.70 2.56 7.54
C VAL A 32 2.94 2.10 6.10
N THR A 33 2.74 0.81 5.80
CA THR A 33 2.98 0.27 4.46
C THR A 33 1.98 0.79 3.43
N SER A 34 0.70 0.97 3.80
CA SER A 34 -0.30 1.52 2.88
C SER A 34 -0.02 2.99 2.55
N VAL A 35 0.48 3.78 3.50
CA VAL A 35 0.86 5.17 3.26
C VAL A 35 2.06 5.25 2.32
N ILE A 36 3.16 4.52 2.60
CA ILE A 36 4.36 4.58 1.75
C ILE A 36 4.07 4.08 0.34
N VAL A 37 3.28 3.00 0.17
CA VAL A 37 2.91 2.47 -1.15
C VAL A 37 2.12 3.51 -1.96
N ARG A 38 1.18 4.24 -1.33
CA ARG A 38 0.43 5.32 -2.00
C ARG A 38 1.32 6.50 -2.36
N VAL A 39 2.26 6.88 -1.48
CA VAL A 39 3.21 7.96 -1.77
C VAL A 39 4.14 7.58 -2.91
N LEU A 40 4.70 6.36 -2.89
CA LEU A 40 5.57 5.86 -3.95
C LEU A 40 4.83 5.75 -5.28
N THR A 41 3.58 5.29 -5.27
CA THR A 41 2.80 5.19 -6.52
C THR A 41 2.35 6.54 -7.04
N SER A 42 1.95 7.47 -6.17
CA SER A 42 1.49 8.81 -6.59
C SER A 42 2.64 9.72 -6.99
N SER A 43 3.75 9.69 -6.24
CA SER A 43 4.85 10.66 -6.34
C SER A 43 6.13 10.06 -6.89
N GLY A 44 6.38 8.75 -6.75
CA GLY A 44 7.63 8.11 -7.20
C GLY A 44 7.90 8.27 -8.70
N VAL A 45 6.83 8.38 -9.48
CA VAL A 45 6.87 8.70 -10.91
C VAL A 45 7.62 10.00 -11.22
N VAL A 46 7.64 10.96 -10.28
CA VAL A 46 8.31 12.25 -10.51
C VAL A 46 9.78 12.09 -10.86
N LEU A 47 10.43 11.02 -10.37
CA LEU A 47 11.83 10.70 -10.69
C LEU A 47 12.05 10.39 -12.17
N MET A 48 11.00 10.07 -12.93
CA MET A 48 11.09 9.83 -14.37
C MET A 48 11.29 11.12 -15.17
N PHE A 49 10.82 12.27 -14.68
CA PHE A 49 11.02 13.55 -15.39
C PHE A 49 12.48 13.99 -15.48
N PRO A 50 13.28 14.04 -14.39
CA PRO A 50 14.70 14.37 -14.51
C PRO A 50 15.47 13.29 -15.29
N LEU A 51 15.06 12.03 -15.19
CA LEU A 51 15.64 10.94 -15.98
C LEU A 51 15.41 11.14 -17.49
N PHE A 52 14.20 11.50 -17.90
CA PHE A 52 13.89 11.80 -19.30
C PHE A 52 14.58 13.08 -19.78
N ALA A 53 14.71 14.09 -18.92
CA ALA A 53 15.50 15.28 -19.21
C ALA A 53 16.98 14.92 -19.48
N LEU A 54 17.55 13.99 -18.70
CA LEU A 54 18.89 13.46 -18.93
C LEU A 54 18.97 12.69 -20.25
N PHE A 55 17.99 11.83 -20.56
CA PHE A 55 17.96 11.10 -21.84
C PHE A 55 17.87 12.04 -23.04
N ARG A 56 17.10 13.12 -22.94
CA ARG A 56 17.05 14.18 -23.95
C ARG A 56 18.39 14.88 -24.09
N TYR A 57 19.06 15.19 -22.98
CA TYR A 57 20.40 15.78 -23.00
C TYR A 57 21.41 14.85 -23.68
N MET A 58 21.26 13.54 -23.52
CA MET A 58 22.07 12.51 -24.19
C MET A 58 21.64 12.24 -25.65
N GLY A 59 20.63 12.94 -26.18
CA GLY A 59 20.17 12.80 -27.57
C GLY A 59 19.37 11.53 -27.87
N LEU A 60 18.80 10.87 -26.86
CA LEU A 60 17.95 9.68 -27.07
C LEU A 60 16.64 10.08 -27.77
N PRO A 61 16.37 9.58 -29.00
CA PRO A 61 15.14 9.89 -29.71
C PRO A 61 13.93 9.26 -28.99
N GLY A 62 12.85 10.03 -28.83
CA GLY A 62 11.61 9.56 -28.22
C GLY A 62 11.45 9.84 -26.72
N ALA A 63 12.43 10.47 -26.06
CA ALA A 63 12.30 10.95 -24.69
C ALA A 63 11.45 12.23 -24.61
N ASP A 64 10.17 12.17 -24.95
CA ASP A 64 9.24 13.31 -24.88
C ASP A 64 8.51 13.35 -23.53
N ASP A 65 8.52 14.50 -22.87
CA ASP A 65 7.75 14.80 -21.64
C ASP A 65 6.25 14.50 -21.83
N ARG A 66 5.74 14.58 -23.08
CA ARG A 66 4.35 14.23 -23.41
C ARG A 66 4.01 12.77 -23.08
N ILE A 67 4.94 11.84 -23.28
CA ILE A 67 4.73 10.42 -22.98
C ILE A 67 4.53 10.23 -21.47
N LEU A 68 5.36 10.88 -20.66
CA LEU A 68 5.22 10.87 -19.20
C LEU A 68 3.92 11.53 -18.75
N GLY A 69 3.54 12.66 -19.36
CA GLY A 69 2.31 13.36 -19.04
C GLY A 69 1.04 12.55 -19.34
N LEU A 70 1.06 11.71 -20.38
CA LEU A 70 -0.05 10.82 -20.73
C LEU A 70 -0.06 9.53 -19.90
N SER A 71 1.13 8.99 -19.57
CA SER A 71 1.27 7.79 -18.75
C SER A 71 0.88 8.04 -17.29
N TYR A 72 1.08 9.27 -16.82
CA TYR A 72 0.80 9.68 -15.44
C TYR A 72 -0.02 10.97 -15.41
N PRO A 73 -1.30 10.92 -15.80
CA PRO A 73 -2.12 12.11 -16.01
C PRO A 73 -2.24 13.01 -14.79
N TRP A 74 -2.16 12.45 -13.57
CA TRP A 74 -2.30 13.23 -12.34
C TRP A 74 -1.13 14.19 -12.09
N ILE A 75 0.10 13.79 -12.41
CA ILE A 75 1.26 14.70 -12.36
C ILE A 75 1.37 15.49 -13.67
N GLY A 76 1.14 14.83 -14.81
CA GLY A 76 1.25 15.44 -16.13
C GLY A 76 0.36 16.67 -16.28
N ARG A 77 -0.93 16.54 -15.93
CA ARG A 77 -1.88 17.66 -15.99
C ARG A 77 -1.52 18.79 -15.02
N ALA A 78 -1.11 18.45 -13.79
CA ALA A 78 -0.70 19.45 -12.80
C ALA A 78 0.52 20.24 -13.28
N ARG A 79 1.50 19.56 -13.89
CA ARG A 79 2.68 20.20 -14.48
C ARG A 79 2.33 21.08 -15.67
N SER A 80 1.51 20.59 -16.61
CA SER A 80 1.06 21.39 -17.75
C SER A 80 0.26 22.62 -17.30
N ALA A 81 -0.57 22.51 -16.27
CA ALA A 81 -1.31 23.63 -15.70
C ALA A 81 -0.38 24.65 -15.02
N ALA A 82 0.61 24.19 -14.24
CA ALA A 82 1.61 25.06 -13.61
C ALA A 82 2.45 25.81 -14.66
N SER A 83 2.87 25.11 -15.71
CA SER A 83 3.61 25.68 -16.84
C SER A 83 2.77 26.71 -17.60
N ALA A 84 1.48 26.42 -17.87
CA ALA A 84 0.56 27.35 -18.53
C ALA A 84 0.27 28.61 -17.70
N ALA A 85 0.25 28.50 -16.37
CA ALA A 85 0.04 29.63 -15.49
C ALA A 85 1.26 30.57 -15.42
N GLY A 86 2.47 30.07 -15.73
CA GLY A 86 3.70 30.87 -15.76
C GLY A 86 4.15 31.44 -14.40
N VAL A 87 3.53 31.01 -13.29
CA VAL A 87 3.76 31.58 -11.95
C VAL A 87 5.03 31.01 -11.30
N HIS A 88 5.32 29.72 -11.52
CA HIS A 88 6.45 29.04 -10.89
C HIS A 88 7.16 28.09 -11.87
N PRO A 89 8.48 27.86 -11.70
CA PRO A 89 9.21 26.84 -12.44
C PRO A 89 8.67 25.42 -12.15
N ASP A 90 8.58 24.58 -13.19
CA ASP A 90 8.22 23.16 -13.09
C ASP A 90 9.09 22.39 -12.06
N SER A 91 10.33 22.83 -11.86
CA SER A 91 11.26 22.22 -10.91
C SER A 91 10.76 22.26 -9.47
N HIS A 92 9.95 23.25 -9.08
CA HIS A 92 9.39 23.33 -7.73
C HIS A 92 8.42 22.18 -7.45
N LEU A 93 7.60 21.80 -8.44
CA LEU A 93 6.70 20.66 -8.33
C LEU A 93 7.49 19.36 -8.17
N VAL A 94 8.54 19.18 -8.99
CA VAL A 94 9.43 18.01 -8.92
C VAL A 94 10.08 17.91 -7.55
N TRP A 95 10.69 19.00 -7.07
CA TRP A 95 11.36 19.02 -5.77
C TRP A 95 10.39 18.84 -4.60
N GLY A 96 9.17 19.36 -4.69
CA GLY A 96 8.12 19.11 -3.70
C GLY A 96 7.79 17.62 -3.57
N HIS A 97 7.63 16.91 -4.69
CA HIS A 97 7.39 15.46 -4.69
C HIS A 97 8.61 14.66 -4.24
N VAL A 98 9.83 15.06 -4.62
CA VAL A 98 11.07 14.42 -4.12
C VAL A 98 11.18 14.58 -2.60
N GLY A 99 10.95 15.79 -2.07
CA GLY A 99 10.93 16.04 -0.63
C GLY A 99 9.86 15.21 0.09
N LYS A 100 8.68 15.07 -0.52
CA LYS A 100 7.61 14.19 -0.02
C LYS A 100 8.06 12.72 0.04
N ILE A 101 8.63 12.18 -1.05
CA ILE A 101 9.14 10.79 -1.06
C ILE A 101 10.18 10.59 0.04
N PHE A 102 11.14 11.51 0.14
CA PHE A 102 12.19 11.44 1.16
C PHE A 102 11.60 11.46 2.58
N LEU A 103 10.71 12.39 2.88
CA LEU A 103 10.07 12.50 4.19
C LEU A 103 9.32 11.21 4.56
N TYR A 104 8.50 10.69 3.66
CA TYR A 104 7.72 9.47 3.91
C TYR A 104 8.58 8.21 3.97
N TYR A 105 9.69 8.15 3.23
CA TYR A 105 10.67 7.07 3.33
C TYR A 105 11.37 7.08 4.70
N VAL A 106 11.81 8.24 5.18
CA VAL A 106 12.41 8.37 6.52
C VAL A 106 11.39 7.98 7.60
N MET A 107 10.13 8.39 7.45
CA MET A 107 9.04 7.96 8.34
C MET A 107 8.85 6.43 8.31
N TYR A 108 8.85 5.82 7.12
CA TYR A 108 8.74 4.37 6.95
C TYR A 108 9.87 3.63 7.67
N GLU A 109 11.13 4.02 7.44
CA GLU A 109 12.31 3.43 8.10
C GLU A 109 12.25 3.59 9.63
N ALA A 110 11.89 4.78 10.11
CA ALA A 110 11.77 5.05 11.54
C ALA A 110 10.66 4.20 12.18
N CYS A 111 9.50 4.08 11.54
CA CYS A 111 8.41 3.22 12.01
C CYS A 111 8.80 1.74 11.97
N GLN A 112 9.46 1.28 10.91
CA GLN A 112 9.93 -0.09 10.81
C GLN A 112 10.91 -0.42 11.94
N ALA A 113 11.88 0.45 12.21
CA ALA A 113 12.82 0.27 13.31
C ALA A 113 12.11 0.28 14.68
N ALA A 114 11.25 1.27 14.94
CA ALA A 114 10.54 1.40 16.21
C ALA A 114 9.60 0.21 16.48
N TRP A 115 8.78 -0.17 15.50
CA TRP A 115 7.83 -1.27 15.64
C TRP A 115 8.50 -2.64 15.62
N SER A 116 9.65 -2.79 14.95
CA SER A 116 10.47 -3.99 15.06
C SER A 116 10.87 -4.26 16.51
N VAL A 117 11.40 -3.24 17.21
CA VAL A 117 11.80 -3.35 18.61
C VAL A 117 10.60 -3.60 19.53
N VAL A 118 9.52 -2.82 19.36
CA VAL A 118 8.33 -2.90 20.24
C VAL A 118 7.57 -4.22 20.07
N LEU A 119 7.45 -4.73 18.84
CA LEU A 119 6.58 -5.86 18.52
C LEU A 119 7.34 -7.20 18.41
N TYR A 120 8.64 -7.16 18.14
CA TYR A 120 9.46 -8.37 17.90
C TYR A 120 10.73 -8.43 18.76
N GLY A 121 10.86 -7.62 19.83
CA GLY A 121 12.03 -7.51 20.70
C GLY A 121 12.52 -8.77 21.44
N LYS A 122 12.12 -9.97 21.01
CA LYS A 122 12.76 -11.25 21.33
C LYS A 122 14.02 -11.43 20.45
N SER A 123 14.81 -12.46 20.75
CA SER A 123 15.92 -12.96 19.92
C SER A 123 15.42 -13.54 18.58
N VAL A 124 14.88 -12.68 17.73
CA VAL A 124 14.33 -12.99 16.41
C VAL A 124 15.40 -12.67 15.37
N PRO A 125 15.50 -13.42 14.26
CA PRO A 125 16.35 -13.04 13.14
C PRO A 125 16.06 -11.60 12.70
N GLU A 126 17.10 -10.78 12.55
CA GLU A 126 16.97 -9.36 12.17
C GLU A 126 16.22 -9.17 10.84
N ALA A 127 16.24 -10.19 9.98
CA ALA A 127 15.54 -10.18 8.71
C ALA A 127 14.01 -10.36 8.83
N LEU A 128 13.49 -10.97 9.90
CA LEU A 128 12.07 -11.33 10.01
C LEU A 128 11.14 -10.11 9.90
N PRO A 129 11.36 -9.01 10.65
CA PRO A 129 10.51 -7.82 10.53
C PRO A 129 10.61 -7.20 9.13
N VAL A 130 11.79 -7.20 8.52
CA VAL A 130 11.99 -6.71 7.13
C VAL A 130 11.13 -7.51 6.15
N TRP A 131 11.10 -8.84 6.27
CA TRP A 131 10.24 -9.69 5.43
C TRP A 131 8.76 -9.41 5.63
N ILE A 132 8.31 -9.23 6.88
CA ILE A 132 6.90 -8.93 7.19
C ILE A 132 6.49 -7.60 6.54
N TYR A 133 7.32 -6.56 6.65
CA TYR A 133 7.08 -5.28 6.01
C TYR A 133 7.13 -5.37 4.48
N GLY A 134 8.07 -6.15 3.93
CA GLY A 134 8.18 -6.41 2.50
C GLY A 134 6.93 -7.07 1.93
N PHE A 135 6.46 -8.14 2.55
CA PHE A 135 5.21 -8.78 2.15
C PHE A 135 4.01 -7.85 2.30
N ALA A 136 4.00 -7.04 3.37
CA ALA A 136 2.97 -6.04 3.56
C ALA A 136 2.93 -5.00 2.43
N MET A 137 4.07 -4.51 1.98
CA MET A 137 4.13 -3.64 0.81
C MET A 137 3.58 -4.33 -0.45
N VAL A 138 3.90 -5.60 -0.69
CA VAL A 138 3.43 -6.34 -1.87
C VAL A 138 1.91 -6.45 -1.91
N TRP A 139 1.26 -6.87 -0.81
CA TRP A 139 -0.20 -6.99 -0.82
C TRP A 139 -0.90 -5.64 -0.78
N GLU A 140 -0.32 -4.61 -0.17
CA GLU A 140 -0.87 -3.24 -0.21
C GLU A 140 -0.83 -2.67 -1.62
N TYR A 141 0.29 -2.89 -2.32
CA TYR A 141 0.43 -2.52 -3.73
C TYR A 141 -0.60 -3.26 -4.59
N PHE A 142 -0.77 -4.56 -4.38
CA PHE A 142 -1.78 -5.34 -5.05
C PHE A 142 -3.21 -4.85 -4.76
N SER A 143 -3.53 -4.59 -3.49
CA SER A 143 -4.82 -4.02 -3.07
C SER A 143 -5.12 -2.71 -3.79
N MET A 144 -4.10 -1.87 -3.90
CA MET A 144 -4.21 -0.59 -4.57
C MET A 144 -4.44 -0.74 -6.08
N VAL A 145 -3.72 -1.62 -6.77
CA VAL A 145 -3.79 -1.73 -8.24
C VAL A 145 -4.94 -2.61 -8.71
N PHE A 146 -5.12 -3.77 -8.09
CA PHE A 146 -5.95 -4.84 -8.62
C PHE A 146 -7.31 -4.97 -7.93
N VAL A 147 -7.43 -4.61 -6.65
CA VAL A 147 -8.71 -4.74 -5.93
C VAL A 147 -9.62 -3.56 -6.27
N ARG A 148 -10.50 -3.77 -7.24
CA ARG A 148 -11.40 -2.74 -7.83
C ARG A 148 -12.87 -3.12 -7.72
N SER A 149 -13.18 -4.41 -7.65
CA SER A 149 -14.53 -4.94 -7.43
C SER A 149 -15.01 -4.72 -5.99
N ALA A 150 -16.32 -4.56 -5.80
CA ALA A 150 -16.94 -4.38 -4.48
C ALA A 150 -16.71 -5.59 -3.58
N LEU A 151 -16.84 -6.80 -4.13
CA LEU A 151 -16.58 -8.04 -3.42
C LEU A 151 -15.10 -8.15 -3.03
N GLY A 152 -14.18 -7.81 -3.93
CA GLY A 152 -12.74 -7.79 -3.63
C GLY A 152 -12.40 -6.83 -2.50
N ALA A 153 -12.93 -5.60 -2.55
CA ALA A 153 -12.70 -4.57 -1.53
C ALA A 153 -13.20 -4.97 -0.13
N HIS A 154 -14.27 -5.75 -0.06
CA HIS A 154 -14.82 -6.25 1.19
C HIS A 154 -14.11 -7.52 1.69
N PHE A 155 -13.74 -8.44 0.79
CA PHE A 155 -13.20 -9.76 1.12
C PHE A 155 -11.69 -9.72 1.39
N PHE A 156 -10.90 -9.07 0.53
CA PHE A 156 -9.45 -9.13 0.55
C PHE A 156 -8.85 -8.65 1.90
N PRO A 157 -9.20 -7.46 2.43
CA PRO A 157 -8.59 -6.96 3.66
C PRO A 157 -8.85 -7.87 4.87
N ARG A 158 -10.01 -8.52 4.92
CA ARG A 158 -10.40 -9.41 6.01
C ARG A 158 -9.62 -10.72 5.99
N MET A 159 -9.44 -11.29 4.80
CA MET A 159 -8.63 -12.50 4.64
C MET A 159 -7.16 -12.22 4.92
N THR A 160 -6.64 -11.08 4.46
CA THR A 160 -5.28 -10.64 4.77
C THR A 160 -5.07 -10.49 6.28
N MET A 161 -5.99 -9.82 6.98
CA MET A 161 -5.96 -9.70 8.43
C MET A 161 -6.01 -11.08 9.11
N MET A 162 -6.89 -11.97 8.68
CA MET A 162 -7.02 -13.31 9.24
C MET A 162 -5.71 -14.10 9.11
N TYR A 163 -5.12 -14.14 7.91
CA TYR A 163 -3.84 -14.85 7.67
C TYR A 163 -2.70 -14.23 8.47
N PHE A 164 -2.64 -12.90 8.56
CA PHE A 164 -1.64 -12.21 9.37
C PHE A 164 -1.76 -12.56 10.86
N VAL A 165 -3.00 -12.55 11.39
CA VAL A 165 -3.28 -12.91 12.79
C VAL A 165 -2.92 -14.36 13.05
N LEU A 166 -3.23 -15.30 12.15
CA LEU A 166 -2.84 -16.71 12.31
C LEU A 166 -1.33 -16.88 12.42
N TYR A 167 -0.56 -16.22 11.55
CA TYR A 167 0.90 -16.22 11.63
C TYR A 167 1.41 -15.58 12.93
N HIS A 168 0.83 -14.45 13.35
CA HIS A 168 1.23 -13.78 14.60
C HIS A 168 0.87 -14.55 15.86
N LEU A 169 -0.27 -15.24 15.88
CA LEU A 169 -0.65 -16.13 16.98
C LEU A 169 0.32 -17.31 17.09
N TYR A 170 0.78 -17.87 15.96
CA TYR A 170 1.86 -18.87 15.95
C TYR A 170 3.16 -18.28 16.51
N PHE A 171 3.58 -17.11 16.00
CA PHE A 171 4.78 -16.41 16.46
C PHE A 171 4.77 -16.12 17.97
N ARG A 172 3.62 -15.74 18.52
CA ARG A 172 3.48 -15.44 19.96
C ARG A 172 3.33 -16.68 20.82
N SER A 173 2.78 -17.76 20.29
CA SER A 173 2.51 -19.00 21.05
C SER A 173 3.75 -19.88 21.24
N VAL A 174 4.77 -19.75 20.37
CA VAL A 174 5.97 -20.60 20.39
C VAL A 174 7.20 -19.74 20.70
N PRO A 175 8.04 -20.09 21.69
CA PRO A 175 9.23 -19.30 22.03
C PRO A 175 10.40 -19.48 21.04
N TYR A 176 10.63 -20.70 20.54
CA TYR A 176 11.67 -21.05 19.57
C TYR A 176 11.04 -21.78 18.38
N GLY A 177 10.26 -21.06 17.60
CA GLY A 177 9.60 -21.61 16.40
C GLY A 177 10.47 -21.46 15.15
N TYR A 178 10.19 -22.27 14.14
CA TYR A 178 10.72 -22.08 12.79
C TYR A 178 10.02 -20.90 12.11
N PHE A 179 10.21 -19.67 12.63
CA PHE A 179 9.46 -18.49 12.20
C PHE A 179 9.72 -18.14 10.73
N ASP A 180 10.97 -18.20 10.28
CA ASP A 180 11.33 -17.95 8.88
C ASP A 180 10.71 -18.98 7.93
N VAL A 181 10.66 -20.25 8.35
CA VAL A 181 10.02 -21.31 7.55
C VAL A 181 8.50 -21.12 7.53
N ALA A 182 7.89 -20.68 8.63
CA ALA A 182 6.46 -20.40 8.72
C ALA A 182 6.01 -19.16 7.91
N LEU A 183 6.95 -18.25 7.57
CA LEU A 183 6.66 -17.16 6.62
C LEU A 183 6.37 -17.69 5.21
N ILE A 184 7.01 -18.78 4.78
CA ILE A 184 6.84 -19.34 3.43
C ILE A 184 5.37 -19.76 3.16
N PRO A 185 4.71 -20.61 3.96
CA PRO A 185 3.32 -20.97 3.71
C PRO A 185 2.39 -19.77 3.86
N TRP A 186 2.69 -18.83 4.77
CA TRP A 186 1.91 -17.59 4.89
C TRP A 186 1.98 -16.74 3.61
N PHE A 187 3.17 -16.58 3.04
CA PHE A 187 3.36 -15.89 1.76
C PHE A 187 2.63 -16.60 0.61
N LEU A 188 2.74 -17.94 0.52
CA LEU A 188 2.03 -18.72 -0.50
C LEU A 188 0.50 -18.61 -0.37
N LEU A 189 -0.03 -18.58 0.85
CA LEU A 189 -1.46 -18.34 1.10
C LEU A 189 -1.89 -16.94 0.66
N MET A 190 -1.05 -15.92 0.87
CA MET A 190 -1.30 -14.56 0.35
C MET A 190 -1.30 -14.52 -1.18
N VAL A 191 -0.31 -15.14 -1.83
CA VAL A 191 -0.26 -15.23 -3.30
C VAL A 191 -1.48 -15.96 -3.85
N HIS A 192 -1.90 -17.05 -3.20
CA HIS A 192 -3.12 -17.77 -3.55
C HIS A 192 -4.36 -16.87 -3.42
N LEU A 193 -4.49 -16.11 -2.32
CA LEU A 193 -5.57 -15.15 -2.13
C LEU A 193 -5.58 -14.06 -3.20
N MET A 194 -4.42 -13.50 -3.55
CA MET A 194 -4.29 -12.50 -4.61
C MET A 194 -4.72 -13.07 -5.96
N ALA A 195 -4.28 -14.29 -6.29
CA ALA A 195 -4.71 -14.99 -7.51
C ALA A 195 -6.21 -15.28 -7.52
N TYR A 196 -6.78 -15.70 -6.39
CA TYR A 196 -8.22 -15.91 -6.25
C TYR A 196 -9.01 -14.62 -6.46
N VAL A 197 -8.59 -13.50 -5.85
CA VAL A 197 -9.26 -12.21 -6.04
C VAL A 197 -9.21 -11.78 -7.51
N LEU A 198 -8.06 -11.93 -8.18
CA LEU A 198 -7.95 -11.63 -9.61
C LEU A 198 -8.89 -12.49 -10.46
N LEU A 199 -8.78 -13.81 -10.33
CA LEU A 199 -9.44 -14.74 -11.24
C LEU A 199 -10.94 -14.89 -10.96
N ALA A 200 -11.32 -14.91 -9.69
CA ALA A 200 -12.70 -15.18 -9.26
C ALA A 200 -13.53 -13.92 -9.02
N LEU A 201 -12.93 -12.78 -8.67
CA LEU A 201 -13.67 -11.55 -8.36
C LEU A 201 -13.47 -10.46 -9.42
N GLU A 202 -12.22 -10.14 -9.76
CA GLU A 202 -11.91 -9.04 -10.69
C GLU A 202 -12.24 -9.36 -12.14
N VAL A 203 -11.83 -10.53 -12.66
CA VAL A 203 -12.12 -10.92 -14.06
C VAL A 203 -13.64 -10.95 -14.35
N PRO A 204 -14.49 -11.55 -13.49
CA PRO A 204 -15.93 -11.47 -13.68
C PRO A 204 -16.50 -10.06 -13.55
N ALA A 205 -15.99 -9.23 -12.64
CA ALA A 205 -16.45 -7.83 -12.50
C ALA A 205 -16.16 -7.02 -13.77
N VAL A 206 -14.99 -7.20 -14.38
CA VAL A 206 -14.64 -6.59 -15.67
C VAL A 206 -15.53 -7.12 -16.79
N ARG A 207 -15.78 -8.43 -16.86
CA ARG A 207 -16.66 -9.03 -17.89
C ARG A 207 -18.11 -8.54 -17.80
N ARG A 208 -18.59 -8.22 -16.59
CA ARG A 208 -19.92 -7.60 -16.37
C ARG A 208 -19.95 -6.10 -16.65
N GLY A 209 -18.81 -5.46 -16.92
CA GLY A 209 -18.70 -4.02 -17.12
C GLY A 209 -18.79 -3.19 -15.83
N ALA A 210 -18.75 -3.83 -14.65
CA ALA A 210 -18.77 -3.12 -13.36
C ALA A 210 -17.47 -2.33 -13.10
N VAL A 211 -16.36 -2.82 -13.68
CA VAL A 211 -15.06 -2.13 -13.70
C VAL A 211 -14.68 -1.89 -15.15
N SER A 212 -14.44 -0.63 -15.51
CA SER A 212 -14.10 -0.20 -16.87
C SER A 212 -13.06 0.92 -16.84
N ALA A 213 -12.62 1.39 -18.01
CA ALA A 213 -11.71 2.54 -18.08
C ALA A 213 -12.37 3.83 -17.54
N GLU A 214 -13.70 3.97 -17.69
CA GLU A 214 -14.47 5.12 -17.20
C GLU A 214 -14.80 5.00 -15.71
N CYS A 215 -15.08 3.77 -15.26
CA CYS A 215 -15.35 3.42 -13.86
C CYS A 215 -14.24 2.50 -13.34
N PRO A 216 -13.08 3.05 -12.93
CA PRO A 216 -11.92 2.23 -12.54
C PRO A 216 -12.15 1.42 -11.26
N ARG A 217 -13.18 1.74 -10.47
CA ARG A 217 -13.55 1.03 -9.24
C ARG A 217 -15.08 0.95 -9.14
N GLU A 218 -15.59 -0.23 -8.78
CA GLU A 218 -17.02 -0.47 -8.60
C GLU A 218 -17.58 0.29 -7.38
N VAL A 219 -16.75 0.45 -6.33
CA VAL A 219 -17.08 1.24 -5.14
C VAL A 219 -16.31 2.55 -5.19
N TYR A 220 -17.03 3.65 -5.04
CA TYR A 220 -16.49 5.00 -5.02
C TYR A 220 -16.70 5.64 -3.65
N ASN A 221 -15.64 6.30 -3.16
CA ASN A 221 -15.77 7.24 -2.05
C ASN A 221 -16.30 8.56 -2.61
N ARG A 222 -17.51 8.95 -2.19
CA ARG A 222 -18.01 10.28 -2.46
C ARG A 222 -17.25 11.26 -1.57
N LEU A 223 -16.57 12.20 -2.20
CA LEU A 223 -15.99 13.33 -1.49
C LEU A 223 -17.14 14.23 -1.01
N GLY A 224 -17.09 14.65 0.25
CA GLY A 224 -18.05 15.62 0.79
C GLY A 224 -17.83 17.04 0.27
N TRP A 225 -16.81 17.28 -0.55
CA TRP A 225 -16.42 18.59 -1.07
C TRP A 225 -16.08 18.53 -2.56
N HIS A 226 -16.23 19.66 -3.24
CA HIS A 226 -15.81 19.81 -4.62
C HIS A 226 -14.28 19.89 -4.72
N GLU A 227 -13.69 19.03 -5.56
CA GLU A 227 -12.29 19.15 -5.94
C GLU A 227 -12.11 20.12 -7.10
N TRP A 228 -11.04 20.91 -7.04
CA TRP A 228 -10.67 21.80 -8.15
C TRP A 228 -10.10 20.97 -9.30
N ALA A 229 -10.41 21.35 -10.54
CA ALA A 229 -10.08 20.55 -11.73
C ALA A 229 -8.59 20.22 -11.89
N ALA A 230 -7.71 21.07 -11.32
CA ALA A 230 -6.25 20.96 -11.34
C ALA A 230 -5.62 20.56 -9.98
N SER A 231 -6.42 20.12 -9.00
CA SER A 231 -5.87 19.63 -7.73
C SER A 231 -5.14 18.29 -7.93
N LEU A 232 -4.02 18.12 -7.23
CA LEU A 232 -3.35 16.82 -7.15
C LEU A 232 -4.27 15.83 -6.44
N PRO A 233 -4.29 14.54 -6.86
CA PRO A 233 -5.10 13.55 -6.19
C PRO A 233 -4.69 13.45 -4.71
N HIS A 234 -5.68 13.32 -3.84
CA HIS A 234 -5.44 13.20 -2.42
C HIS A 234 -4.58 11.95 -2.10
N GLU A 235 -3.74 12.05 -1.07
CA GLU A 235 -2.80 10.98 -0.70
C GLU A 235 -3.50 9.69 -0.26
N TRP A 236 -4.77 9.80 0.15
CA TRP A 236 -5.59 8.69 0.60
C TRP A 236 -6.38 8.00 -0.53
N THR A 237 -6.43 8.56 -1.75
CA THR A 237 -7.01 7.90 -2.94
C THR A 237 -6.35 8.33 -4.24
N LEU A 238 -5.80 7.38 -5.00
CA LEU A 238 -5.28 7.64 -6.35
C LEU A 238 -6.34 7.52 -7.44
N PHE A 239 -7.47 6.86 -7.15
CA PHE A 239 -8.49 6.55 -8.14
C PHE A 239 -9.75 7.33 -7.82
N LEU A 240 -9.79 8.56 -8.33
CA LEU A 240 -11.02 9.32 -8.41
C LEU A 240 -11.74 8.90 -9.69
N PRO A 241 -13.07 8.71 -9.65
CA PRO A 241 -13.82 8.40 -10.86
C PRO A 241 -13.64 9.53 -11.87
N LEU A 242 -13.30 9.21 -13.13
CA LEU A 242 -13.10 10.21 -14.18
C LEU A 242 -14.39 11.02 -14.43
N ASN A 243 -15.56 10.40 -14.19
CA ASN A 243 -16.88 10.98 -14.40
C ASN A 243 -17.64 11.37 -13.11
N SER A 244 -17.08 11.18 -11.89
CA SER A 244 -17.77 11.66 -10.68
C SER A 244 -17.78 13.19 -10.55
N ARG A 245 -17.04 13.88 -11.43
CA ARG A 245 -17.12 15.34 -11.58
C ARG A 245 -18.46 15.81 -12.14
N ASN A 246 -19.26 14.91 -12.74
CA ASN A 246 -20.50 15.23 -13.45
C ASN A 246 -21.74 14.45 -12.98
N VAL A 247 -21.66 13.71 -11.87
CA VAL A 247 -22.86 13.11 -11.26
C VAL A 247 -23.36 14.07 -10.19
N PRO A 248 -24.51 14.76 -10.40
CA PRO A 248 -25.11 15.64 -9.41
C PRO A 248 -25.49 14.90 -8.12
#